data_AF-A0A401GUK7-F1
#
_entry.id   AF-A0A401GUK7-F1
#
_cell.length_a   1.000
_cell.length_b   1.000
_cell.length_c   1.000
_cell.angle_alpha   90.00
_cell.angle_beta   90.00
_cell.angle_gamma   90.00
#
_symmetry.space_group_name_H-M   'P 1'
#
loop_
_entity.id
_entity.type
_entity.pdbx_description
1 polymer ?
#
loop_
_entity_poly.entity_id
_entity_poly.type
_entity_poly.pdbx_seq_one_letter_code
_entity_poly.pdbx_strand_id
1 'polypeptide(L)'
;MFDVTLRQPFLPVTKPTSVRLPPLNNLSISFRVSDTLLSSLFDWLRALPRSSLRRLAVRPPKELSLTIGEAIESFAARLDSLDLTLDDSYTLTDMERLNLHRCTGLRTLSIWHQCSIPLAEILDLVAPSSRIHQLRLHVRVSQPEPEWVRVRNVLASERFCQLQEVVFLLPPDEDDRLGPQKQRTVMGAVEDLRHRDVSVRVSNWSPPFRTI
;
A
#
# COMPACT_ATOMS: atom_id res chain seq x y z
N MET A 1 25.63 -4.42 -74.33
CA MET A 1 25.58 -5.58 -73.43
C MET A 1 26.48 -5.24 -72.26
N PHE A 2 25.92 -4.76 -71.15
CA PHE A 2 26.65 -4.41 -69.92
C PHE A 2 26.08 -5.25 -68.79
N ASP A 3 26.94 -6.10 -68.24
CA ASP A 3 26.64 -6.96 -67.10
C ASP A 3 27.03 -6.19 -65.83
N VAL A 4 26.06 -5.79 -65.02
CA VAL A 4 26.27 -5.05 -63.76
C VAL A 4 26.06 -6.02 -62.62
N THR A 5 27.15 -6.62 -62.15
CA THR A 5 27.15 -7.44 -60.94
C THR A 5 27.14 -6.54 -59.70
N LEU A 6 25.97 -6.32 -59.11
CA LEU A 6 25.84 -5.66 -57.80
C LEU A 6 26.35 -6.60 -56.69
N ARG A 7 27.61 -6.44 -56.29
CA ARG A 7 28.11 -6.99 -55.02
C ARG A 7 27.53 -6.18 -53.87
N GLN A 8 26.49 -6.69 -53.22
CA GLN A 8 26.10 -6.19 -51.90
C GLN A 8 27.20 -6.56 -50.88
N PRO A 9 27.77 -5.60 -50.13
CA PRO A 9 28.52 -5.94 -48.93
C PRO A 9 27.53 -6.46 -47.88
N PHE A 10 27.72 -7.69 -47.45
CA PHE A 10 27.08 -8.21 -46.24
C PHE A 10 27.51 -7.35 -45.06
N LEU A 11 26.65 -6.43 -44.63
CA LEU A 11 26.81 -5.78 -43.34
C LEU A 11 26.60 -6.85 -42.25
N PRO A 12 27.51 -6.97 -41.27
CA PRO A 12 27.33 -7.90 -40.17
C PRO A 12 26.05 -7.52 -39.41
N VAL A 13 25.16 -8.50 -39.24
CA VAL A 13 23.97 -8.40 -38.38
C VAL A 13 24.45 -8.03 -36.97
N THR A 14 24.38 -6.74 -36.63
CA THR A 14 24.59 -6.27 -35.26
C THR A 14 23.54 -6.92 -34.38
N LYS A 15 24.00 -7.75 -33.42
CA LYS A 15 23.14 -8.34 -32.38
C LYS A 15 22.23 -7.23 -31.82
N PRO A 16 20.91 -7.46 -31.67
CA PRO A 16 20.05 -6.48 -31.03
C PRO A 16 20.64 -6.18 -29.65
N THR A 17 21.08 -4.94 -29.47
CA THR A 17 21.59 -4.42 -28.21
C THR A 17 20.51 -4.70 -27.19
N SER A 18 20.78 -5.59 -26.23
CA SER A 18 19.81 -5.98 -25.22
C SER A 18 19.38 -4.71 -24.50
N VAL A 19 18.18 -4.21 -24.82
CA VAL A 19 17.58 -3.05 -24.18
C VAL A 19 17.36 -3.46 -22.72
N ARG A 20 18.26 -3.02 -21.83
CA ARG A 20 18.08 -3.19 -20.39
C ARG A 20 16.99 -2.22 -19.97
N LEU A 21 15.78 -2.75 -19.81
CA LEU A 21 14.68 -1.98 -19.25
C LEU A 21 15.06 -1.50 -17.83
N PRO A 22 14.70 -0.27 -17.46
CA PRO A 22 14.93 0.20 -16.10
C PRO A 22 14.19 -0.69 -15.10
N PRO A 23 14.75 -0.92 -13.91
CA PRO A 23 14.12 -1.72 -12.86
C PRO A 23 12.75 -1.12 -12.48
N LEU A 24 11.72 -1.97 -12.41
CA LEU A 24 10.40 -1.56 -11.92
C LEU A 24 10.51 -1.31 -10.42
N ASN A 25 10.44 -0.04 -10.03
CA ASN A 25 10.56 0.38 -8.62
C ASN A 25 9.21 0.77 -8.01
N ASN A 26 8.26 1.19 -8.84
CA ASN A 26 6.94 1.68 -8.40
C ASN A 26 5.87 1.05 -9.27
N LEU A 27 4.84 0.49 -8.62
CA LEU A 27 3.66 -0.04 -9.29
C LEU A 27 2.42 0.52 -8.61
N SER A 28 1.55 1.16 -9.40
CA SER A 28 0.27 1.67 -8.92
C SER A 28 -0.84 1.14 -9.83
N ILE A 29 -1.83 0.49 -9.23
CA ILE A 29 -2.96 -0.14 -9.92
C ILE A 29 -4.24 0.51 -9.38
N SER A 30 -4.75 1.49 -10.12
CA SER A 30 -5.84 2.37 -9.66
C SER A 30 -7.18 2.15 -10.36
N PHE A 31 -7.23 1.37 -11.46
CA PHE A 31 -8.44 1.20 -12.27
C PHE A 31 -8.97 -0.25 -12.24
N ARG A 32 -10.21 -0.44 -12.73
CA ARG A 32 -10.85 -1.75 -12.92
C ARG A 32 -10.08 -2.59 -13.95
N VAL A 33 -8.91 -3.08 -13.56
CA VAL A 33 -8.20 -4.13 -14.26
C VAL A 33 -8.97 -5.42 -14.03
N SER A 34 -9.15 -6.24 -15.06
CA SER A 34 -9.79 -7.53 -14.88
C SER A 34 -8.96 -8.42 -13.96
N ASP A 35 -9.63 -9.27 -13.18
CA ASP A 35 -8.96 -10.17 -12.23
C ASP A 35 -7.91 -11.06 -12.92
N THR A 36 -8.17 -11.49 -14.16
CA THR A 36 -7.22 -12.27 -14.96
C THR A 36 -5.92 -11.51 -15.25
N LEU A 37 -6.02 -10.22 -15.64
CA LEU A 37 -4.85 -9.39 -15.89
C LEU A 37 -4.10 -9.08 -14.60
N LEU A 38 -4.83 -8.84 -13.51
CA LEU A 38 -4.25 -8.58 -12.21
C LEU A 38 -3.51 -9.81 -11.67
N SER A 39 -4.11 -10.99 -11.75
CA SER A 39 -3.46 -12.26 -11.39
C SER A 39 -2.20 -12.48 -12.22
N SER A 40 -2.28 -12.31 -13.55
CA SER A 40 -1.13 -12.48 -14.45
C SER A 40 0.02 -11.52 -14.13
N LEU A 41 -0.31 -10.27 -13.75
CA LEU A 41 0.67 -9.27 -13.33
C LEU A 41 1.38 -9.69 -12.04
N PHE A 42 0.63 -10.18 -11.04
CA PHE A 42 1.22 -10.61 -9.77
C PHE A 42 2.01 -11.92 -9.90
N ASP A 43 1.58 -12.85 -10.74
CA ASP A 43 2.36 -14.02 -11.12
C ASP A 43 3.68 -13.63 -11.79
N TRP A 44 3.62 -12.66 -12.70
CA TRP A 44 4.82 -12.11 -13.34
C TRP A 44 5.75 -11.45 -12.31
N LEU A 45 5.23 -10.62 -11.40
CA LEU A 45 6.02 -9.99 -10.33
C LEU A 45 6.71 -11.02 -9.44
N ARG A 46 5.99 -12.08 -9.06
CA ARG A 46 6.52 -13.19 -8.26
C ARG A 46 7.62 -13.95 -9.00
N ALA A 47 7.51 -14.09 -10.32
CA ALA A 47 8.50 -14.74 -11.15
C ALA A 47 9.79 -13.91 -11.37
N LEU A 48 9.82 -12.63 -10.97
CA LEU A 48 11.01 -11.79 -11.12
C LEU A 48 12.08 -12.16 -10.07
N PRO A 49 13.24 -12.73 -10.45
CA PRO A 49 14.23 -13.25 -9.50
C PRO A 49 14.90 -12.16 -8.63
N ARG A 50 14.73 -10.88 -8.97
CA ARG A 50 15.28 -9.73 -8.25
C ARG A 50 14.38 -8.51 -8.36
N SER A 51 13.10 -8.65 -8.01
CA SER A 51 12.19 -7.51 -7.99
C SER A 51 12.81 -6.35 -7.21
N SER A 52 12.93 -5.22 -7.89
CA SER A 52 13.39 -3.93 -7.36
C SER A 52 12.23 -3.08 -6.82
N LEU A 53 11.03 -3.67 -6.76
CA LEU A 53 9.82 -2.96 -6.38
C LEU A 53 9.97 -2.46 -4.94
N ARG A 54 9.88 -1.14 -4.79
CA ARG A 54 9.94 -0.42 -3.51
C ARG A 54 8.59 0.17 -3.14
N ARG A 55 7.72 0.44 -4.12
CA ARG A 55 6.40 1.01 -3.87
C ARG A 55 5.33 0.22 -4.59
N LEU A 56 4.32 -0.17 -3.83
CA LEU A 56 3.13 -0.84 -4.35
C LEU A 56 1.89 -0.07 -3.87
N ALA A 57 1.06 0.35 -4.82
CA ALA A 57 -0.27 0.88 -4.55
C ALA A 57 -1.29 0.01 -5.27
N VAL A 58 -2.18 -0.63 -4.51
CA VAL A 58 -3.12 -1.62 -5.06
C VAL A 58 -4.45 -1.58 -4.33
N ARG A 59 -5.53 -1.79 -5.09
CA ARG A 59 -6.86 -2.15 -4.60
C ARG A 59 -7.09 -3.64 -4.88
N PRO A 60 -6.66 -4.54 -3.99
CA PRO A 60 -6.72 -5.97 -4.27
C PRO A 60 -8.17 -6.44 -4.27
N PRO A 61 -8.68 -7.18 -5.28
CA PRO A 61 -9.93 -7.90 -5.14
C PRO A 61 -9.75 -9.06 -4.16
N LYS A 62 -10.74 -9.33 -3.31
CA LYS A 62 -10.61 -10.31 -2.21
C LYS A 62 -10.27 -11.71 -2.72
N GLU A 63 -10.75 -12.07 -3.91
CA GLU A 63 -10.55 -13.36 -4.56
C GLU A 63 -9.08 -13.59 -4.92
N LEU A 64 -8.30 -12.52 -5.08
CA LEU A 64 -6.87 -12.57 -5.39
C LEU A 64 -5.99 -12.26 -4.19
N SER A 65 -6.54 -12.13 -2.98
CA SER A 65 -5.78 -11.82 -1.75
C SER A 65 -4.56 -12.73 -1.57
N LEU A 66 -4.71 -14.04 -1.80
CA LEU A 66 -3.62 -15.01 -1.73
C LEU A 66 -2.54 -14.73 -2.80
N THR A 67 -2.93 -14.63 -4.08
CA THR A 67 -1.99 -14.39 -5.19
C THR A 67 -1.21 -13.09 -4.99
N ILE A 68 -1.90 -12.04 -4.54
CA ILE A 68 -1.29 -10.73 -4.26
C ILE A 68 -0.35 -10.82 -3.07
N GLY A 69 -0.73 -11.54 -2.01
CA GLY A 69 0.11 -11.74 -0.84
C GLY A 69 1.38 -12.55 -1.11
N GLU A 70 1.29 -13.60 -1.92
CA GLU A 70 2.47 -14.37 -2.36
C GLU A 70 3.43 -13.49 -3.18
N ALA A 71 2.87 -12.63 -4.04
CA ALA A 71 3.68 -11.68 -4.77
C ALA A 71 4.32 -10.64 -3.84
N ILE A 72 3.57 -10.06 -2.89
CA ILE A 72 4.11 -9.14 -1.87
C ILE A 72 5.26 -9.79 -1.12
N GLU A 73 5.11 -11.05 -0.69
CA GLU A 73 6.14 -11.81 0.02
C GLU A 73 7.46 -11.87 -0.77
N SER A 74 7.39 -12.04 -2.10
CA SER A 74 8.57 -12.13 -2.97
C SER A 74 9.47 -10.87 -2.97
N PHE A 75 8.93 -9.71 -2.58
CA PHE A 75 9.67 -8.44 -2.49
C PHE A 75 9.53 -7.74 -1.13
N ALA A 76 9.02 -8.42 -0.11
CA ALA A 76 8.62 -7.82 1.15
C ALA A 76 9.76 -7.12 1.91
N ALA A 77 10.99 -7.66 1.84
CA ALA A 77 12.16 -7.06 2.47
C ALA A 77 12.63 -5.75 1.82
N ARG A 78 12.20 -5.47 0.58
CA ARG A 78 12.60 -4.27 -0.20
C ARG A 78 11.45 -3.27 -0.38
N LEU A 79 10.25 -3.66 0.02
CA LEU A 79 9.06 -2.82 -0.10
C LEU A 79 9.13 -1.70 0.95
N ASP A 80 9.39 -0.48 0.48
CA ASP A 80 9.50 0.72 1.31
C ASP A 80 8.14 1.39 1.54
N SER A 81 7.23 1.33 0.56
CA SER A 81 5.91 1.98 0.60
C SER A 81 4.81 1.03 0.14
N LEU A 82 3.72 0.99 0.89
CA LEU A 82 2.54 0.19 0.56
C LEU A 82 1.27 1.02 0.76
N ASP A 83 0.51 1.19 -0.33
CA ASP A 83 -0.80 1.81 -0.31
C ASP A 83 -1.87 0.76 -0.63
N LEU A 84 -2.69 0.41 0.36
CA LEU A 84 -3.77 -0.57 0.23
C LEU A 84 -5.12 0.12 0.24
N THR A 85 -5.97 -0.20 -0.74
CA THR A 85 -7.39 0.16 -0.73
C THR A 85 -8.23 -1.09 -0.55
N LEU A 86 -8.89 -1.18 0.60
CA LEU A 86 -9.69 -2.31 1.05
C LEU A 86 -11.16 -1.93 1.02
N ASP A 87 -11.95 -2.68 0.27
CA ASP A 87 -13.39 -2.50 0.23
C ASP A 87 -14.12 -3.34 1.30
N ASP A 88 -15.42 -3.12 1.39
CA ASP A 88 -16.29 -3.69 2.42
C ASP A 88 -16.40 -5.23 2.37
N SER A 89 -15.84 -5.87 1.34
CA SER A 89 -15.90 -7.32 1.17
C SER A 89 -14.77 -8.07 1.87
N TYR A 90 -13.75 -7.37 2.37
CA TYR A 90 -12.60 -7.97 3.05
C TYR A 90 -12.94 -8.50 4.44
N THR A 91 -12.49 -9.73 4.72
CA THR A 91 -12.43 -10.31 6.07
C THR A 91 -11.01 -10.21 6.64
N LEU A 92 -10.87 -10.44 7.95
CA LEU A 92 -9.54 -10.51 8.59
C LEU A 92 -8.67 -11.61 7.95
N THR A 93 -9.26 -12.77 7.61
CA THR A 93 -8.54 -13.86 6.93
C THR A 93 -8.02 -13.44 5.56
N ASP A 94 -8.78 -12.64 4.80
CA ASP A 94 -8.32 -12.13 3.51
C ASP A 94 -7.17 -11.13 3.67
N MET A 95 -7.17 -10.36 4.75
CA MET A 95 -6.08 -9.45 5.10
C MET A 95 -4.81 -10.18 5.52
N GLU A 96 -4.93 -11.25 6.31
CA GLU A 96 -3.79 -12.11 6.68
C GLU A 96 -3.10 -12.70 5.45
N ARG A 97 -3.88 -13.06 4.43
CA ARG A 97 -3.36 -13.58 3.15
C ARG A 97 -2.51 -12.58 2.39
N LEU A 98 -2.62 -11.26 2.64
CA LEU A 98 -1.77 -10.25 2.02
C LEU A 98 -0.32 -10.25 2.54
N ASN A 99 0.00 -11.07 3.55
CA ASN A 99 1.35 -11.28 4.06
C ASN A 99 2.08 -10.01 4.54
N LEU A 100 1.35 -9.02 5.08
CA LEU A 100 1.92 -7.75 5.56
C LEU A 100 2.96 -7.95 6.68
N HIS A 101 2.86 -9.05 7.42
CA HIS A 101 3.79 -9.44 8.47
C HIS A 101 5.20 -9.80 7.94
N ARG A 102 5.35 -9.97 6.62
CA ARG A 102 6.64 -10.19 5.95
C ARG A 102 7.32 -8.90 5.49
N CYS A 103 6.60 -7.77 5.48
CA CYS A 103 7.07 -6.48 4.94
C CYS A 103 7.99 -5.74 5.93
N THR A 104 9.17 -6.29 6.21
CA THR A 104 10.14 -5.73 7.18
C THR A 104 10.82 -4.45 6.70
N GLY A 105 10.86 -4.22 5.37
CA GLY A 105 11.40 -3.01 4.76
C GLY A 105 10.49 -1.78 4.87
N LEU A 106 9.23 -1.96 5.28
CA LEU A 106 8.21 -0.93 5.15
C LEU A 106 8.53 0.32 5.98
N ARG A 107 8.34 1.48 5.35
CA ARG A 107 8.57 2.83 5.91
C ARG A 107 7.32 3.70 5.79
N THR A 108 6.56 3.54 4.72
CA THR A 108 5.30 4.25 4.50
C THR A 108 4.17 3.25 4.31
N LEU A 109 3.11 3.41 5.10
CA LEU A 109 1.90 2.60 4.99
C LEU A 109 0.69 3.51 4.84
N SER A 110 -0.07 3.34 3.76
CA SER A 110 -1.37 3.96 3.58
C SER A 110 -2.44 2.88 3.56
N ILE A 111 -3.39 2.95 4.49
CA ILE A 111 -4.53 2.04 4.54
C ILE A 111 -5.78 2.85 4.28
N TRP A 112 -6.43 2.49 3.19
CA TRP A 112 -7.74 2.99 2.83
C TRP A 112 -8.75 1.90 3.14
N HIS A 113 -9.28 1.91 4.36
CA HIS A 113 -10.24 0.89 4.76
C HIS A 113 -11.66 1.43 4.58
N GLN A 114 -12.50 0.65 3.89
CA GLN A 114 -13.95 0.79 3.88
C GLN A 114 -14.63 -0.41 4.56
N CYS A 115 -13.85 -1.47 4.87
CA CYS A 115 -14.29 -2.68 5.55
C CYS A 115 -14.65 -2.50 7.03
N SER A 116 -15.38 -3.49 7.56
CA SER A 116 -15.78 -3.60 8.98
C SER A 116 -14.66 -4.13 9.89
N ILE A 117 -13.49 -4.45 9.35
CA ILE A 117 -12.35 -4.93 10.13
C ILE A 117 -11.87 -3.80 11.05
N PRO A 118 -11.71 -4.05 12.37
CA PRO A 118 -11.13 -3.08 13.28
C PRO A 118 -9.74 -2.63 12.81
N LEU A 119 -9.50 -1.32 12.84
CA LEU A 119 -8.26 -0.72 12.38
C LEU A 119 -7.03 -1.24 13.14
N ALA A 120 -7.15 -1.44 14.45
CA ALA A 120 -6.10 -2.02 15.28
C ALA A 120 -5.69 -3.41 14.77
N GLU A 121 -6.66 -4.24 14.37
CA GLU A 121 -6.38 -5.57 13.82
C GLU A 121 -5.63 -5.49 12.49
N ILE A 122 -5.98 -4.53 11.62
CA ILE A 122 -5.23 -4.31 10.37
C ILE A 122 -3.79 -3.89 10.68
N LEU A 123 -3.58 -2.98 11.64
CA LEU A 123 -2.24 -2.51 12.02
C LEU A 123 -1.42 -3.61 12.69
N ASP A 124 -2.07 -4.53 13.42
CA ASP A 124 -1.44 -5.69 14.04
C ASP A 124 -0.86 -6.70 13.03
N LEU A 125 -1.36 -6.70 11.78
CA LEU A 125 -0.83 -7.54 10.70
C LEU A 125 0.51 -7.05 10.13
N VAL A 126 0.89 -5.79 10.38
CA VAL A 126 2.19 -5.24 9.92
C VAL A 126 3.34 -5.94 10.65
N ALA A 127 4.48 -6.18 10.01
CA ALA A 127 5.58 -6.86 10.68
C ALA A 127 6.04 -6.08 11.94
N PRO A 128 6.26 -6.74 13.09
CA PRO A 128 6.76 -6.07 14.29
C PRO A 128 8.10 -5.35 14.09
N SER A 129 8.91 -5.85 13.15
CA SER A 129 10.21 -5.32 12.76
C SER A 129 10.14 -4.23 11.70
N SER A 130 8.97 -3.96 11.12
CA SER A 130 8.77 -2.80 10.25
C SER A 130 9.08 -1.54 11.06
N ARG A 131 9.78 -0.57 10.48
CA ARG A 131 10.07 0.71 11.13
C ARG A 131 9.28 1.79 10.40
N ILE A 132 7.98 1.83 10.64
CA ILE A 132 7.09 2.75 9.93
C ILE A 132 7.41 4.19 10.35
N HIS A 133 7.67 5.05 9.37
CA HIS A 133 7.91 6.48 9.54
C HIS A 133 6.65 7.28 9.24
N GLN A 134 5.88 6.86 8.23
CA GLN A 134 4.68 7.55 7.80
C GLN A 134 3.49 6.59 7.75
N LEU A 135 2.41 6.98 8.42
CA LEU A 135 1.17 6.23 8.44
C LEU A 135 0.02 7.11 7.95
N ARG A 136 -0.69 6.68 6.91
CA ARG A 136 -1.87 7.36 6.38
C ARG A 136 -3.07 6.46 6.54
N LEU A 137 -4.05 6.93 7.30
CA LEU A 137 -5.21 6.14 7.67
C LEU A 137 -6.45 6.86 7.18
N HIS A 138 -7.16 6.26 6.24
CA HIS A 138 -8.54 6.64 5.98
C HIS A 138 -9.39 6.00 7.05
N VAL A 139 -9.90 6.80 7.99
CA VAL A 139 -10.60 6.26 9.16
C VAL A 139 -12.03 6.76 9.17
N ARG A 140 -12.97 5.82 9.28
CA ARG A 140 -14.34 6.16 9.66
C ARG A 140 -14.35 6.47 11.14
N VAL A 141 -14.72 7.68 11.52
CA VAL A 141 -14.67 8.13 12.93
C VAL A 141 -15.82 7.55 13.75
N SER A 142 -16.70 6.79 13.09
CA SER A 142 -17.75 5.99 13.72
C SER A 142 -17.25 4.77 14.51
N GLN A 143 -15.95 4.46 14.51
CA GLN A 143 -15.39 3.36 15.33
C GLN A 143 -15.63 3.60 16.84
N PRO A 144 -15.92 2.53 17.61
CA PRO A 144 -16.24 2.65 19.03
C PRO A 144 -15.00 3.01 19.86
N GLU A 145 -15.18 3.67 21.01
CA GLU A 145 -14.08 4.12 21.88
C GLU A 145 -13.04 3.03 22.24
N PRO A 146 -13.43 1.78 22.56
CA PRO A 146 -12.48 0.70 22.80
C PRO A 146 -11.51 0.45 21.65
N GLU A 147 -11.95 0.71 20.40
CA GLU A 147 -11.11 0.52 19.23
C GLU A 147 -9.99 1.56 19.17
N TRP A 148 -10.27 2.82 19.49
CA TRP A 148 -9.25 3.87 19.53
C TRP A 148 -8.21 3.63 20.63
N VAL A 149 -8.63 3.07 21.76
CA VAL A 149 -7.69 2.63 22.81
C VAL A 149 -6.76 1.53 22.29
N ARG A 150 -7.30 0.55 21.54
CA ARG A 150 -6.47 -0.50 20.91
C ARG A 150 -5.53 0.09 19.86
N VAL A 151 -6.02 0.95 18.97
CA VAL A 151 -5.20 1.64 17.95
C VAL A 151 -4.05 2.38 18.61
N ARG A 152 -4.31 3.11 19.70
CA ARG A 152 -3.25 3.77 20.47
C ARG A 152 -2.20 2.79 20.97
N ASN A 153 -2.61 1.69 21.58
CA ASN A 153 -1.68 0.68 22.09
C ASN A 153 -0.83 0.08 20.97
N VAL A 154 -1.44 -0.20 19.81
CA VAL A 154 -0.73 -0.69 18.63
C VAL A 154 0.27 0.35 18.11
N LEU A 155 -0.12 1.63 18.01
CA LEU A 155 0.77 2.72 17.59
C LEU A 155 1.91 2.99 18.57
N ALA A 156 1.79 2.57 19.83
CA ALA A 156 2.87 2.62 20.83
C ALA A 156 3.85 1.44 20.73
N SER A 157 3.56 0.42 19.92
CA SER A 157 4.42 -0.77 19.79
C SER A 157 5.69 -0.51 18.97
N GLU A 158 6.63 -1.46 19.04
CA GLU A 158 7.95 -1.38 18.39
C GLU A 158 7.87 -1.05 16.88
N ARG A 159 6.86 -1.58 16.18
CA ARG A 159 6.71 -1.38 14.74
C ARG A 159 6.47 0.08 14.32
N PHE A 160 6.02 0.90 15.27
CA PHE A 160 5.75 2.33 15.10
C PHE A 160 6.65 3.20 15.99
N CYS A 161 7.78 2.66 16.49
CA CYS A 161 8.71 3.41 17.32
C CYS A 161 9.40 4.57 16.57
N GLN A 162 9.52 4.47 15.24
CA GLN A 162 10.11 5.50 14.36
C GLN A 162 9.05 6.35 13.64
N LEU A 163 7.79 6.29 14.09
CA LEU A 163 6.70 7.03 13.48
C LEU A 163 6.97 8.54 13.59
N GLN A 164 6.93 9.25 12.47
CA GLN A 164 7.19 10.69 12.36
C GLN A 164 5.94 11.44 11.92
N GLU A 165 5.08 10.79 11.11
CA GLU A 165 3.88 11.41 10.58
C GLU A 165 2.70 10.44 10.60
N VAL A 166 1.57 10.94 11.11
CA VAL A 166 0.26 10.28 11.00
C VAL A 166 -0.71 11.22 10.32
N VAL A 167 -1.33 10.73 9.25
CA VAL A 167 -2.39 11.47 8.54
C VAL A 167 -3.70 10.72 8.70
N PHE A 168 -4.66 11.34 9.38
CA PHE A 168 -6.04 10.89 9.42
C PHE A 168 -6.81 11.54 8.27
N LEU A 169 -7.31 10.72 7.35
CA LEU A 169 -8.15 11.14 6.23
C LEU A 169 -9.60 10.88 6.62
N LEU A 170 -10.37 11.96 6.76
CA LEU A 170 -11.79 11.90 7.11
C LEU A 170 -12.65 11.85 5.84
N PRO A 171 -13.72 11.04 5.81
CA PRO A 171 -14.73 11.10 4.75
C PRO A 171 -15.38 12.49 4.73
N PRO A 172 -15.69 13.05 3.53
CA PRO A 172 -16.27 14.38 3.41
C PRO A 172 -17.61 14.55 4.14
N ASP A 173 -18.36 13.46 4.34
CA ASP A 173 -19.68 13.48 5.00
C ASP A 173 -19.62 13.31 6.53
N GLU A 174 -18.44 13.03 7.11
CA GLU A 174 -18.27 12.79 8.55
C GLU A 174 -17.77 14.02 9.34
N ASP A 175 -17.25 15.04 8.67
CA ASP A 175 -16.64 16.22 9.33
C ASP A 175 -17.68 17.02 10.15
N ASP A 176 -18.89 17.21 9.60
CA ASP A 176 -19.98 17.95 10.26
C ASP A 176 -20.77 17.14 11.30
N ARG A 177 -20.57 15.81 11.36
CA ARG A 177 -21.38 14.88 12.18
C ARG A 177 -20.64 14.31 13.38
N LEU A 178 -19.41 14.76 13.59
CA LEU A 178 -18.59 14.28 14.68
C LEU A 178 -19.06 14.84 16.02
N GLY A 179 -19.85 14.05 16.75
CA GLY A 179 -20.28 14.39 18.10
C GLY A 179 -19.09 14.70 19.02
N PRO A 180 -19.27 15.59 20.03
CA PRO A 180 -18.17 16.08 20.89
C PRO A 180 -17.38 14.99 21.63
N GLN A 181 -17.98 13.82 21.84
CA GLN A 181 -17.34 12.68 22.50
C GLN A 181 -16.38 11.95 21.55
N LYS A 182 -16.77 11.77 20.28
CA LYS A 182 -15.92 11.12 19.27
C LYS A 182 -14.71 11.98 18.91
N GLN A 183 -14.92 13.30 18.81
CA GLN A 183 -13.80 14.24 18.66
C GLN A 183 -12.82 14.11 19.82
N ARG A 184 -13.30 14.06 21.07
CA ARG A 184 -12.42 13.88 22.24
C ARG A 184 -11.59 12.60 22.18
N THR A 185 -12.17 11.48 21.77
CA THR A 185 -11.44 10.20 21.67
C THR A 185 -10.35 10.24 20.59
N VAL A 186 -10.66 10.74 19.39
CA VAL A 186 -9.67 10.89 18.32
C VAL A 186 -8.59 11.89 18.74
N MET A 187 -8.98 13.01 19.33
CA MET A 187 -8.06 14.04 19.79
C MET A 187 -7.14 13.54 20.92
N GLY A 188 -7.63 12.67 21.80
CA GLY A 188 -6.79 12.01 22.81
C GLY A 188 -5.70 11.14 22.17
N ALA A 189 -6.06 10.34 21.15
CA ALA A 189 -5.07 9.55 20.39
C ALA A 189 -4.07 10.45 19.63
N VAL A 190 -4.54 11.58 19.08
CA VAL A 190 -3.70 12.59 18.43
C VAL A 190 -2.74 13.24 19.42
N GLU A 191 -3.19 13.57 20.63
CA GLU A 191 -2.36 14.15 21.68
C GLU A 191 -1.28 13.17 22.12
N ASP A 192 -1.61 11.91 22.36
CA ASP A 192 -0.63 10.87 22.73
C ASP A 192 0.48 10.70 21.67
N LEU A 193 0.13 10.82 20.38
CA LEU A 193 1.10 10.83 19.28
C LEU A 193 1.96 12.11 19.28
N ARG A 194 1.37 13.28 19.51
CA ARG A 194 2.11 14.55 19.57
C ARG A 194 3.12 14.60 20.70
N HIS A 195 2.81 14.02 21.86
CA HIS A 195 3.76 13.92 22.99
C HIS A 195 5.00 13.07 22.65
N ARG A 196 4.96 12.28 21.58
CA ARG A 196 6.09 11.51 21.05
C ARG A 196 6.79 12.19 19.88
N ASP A 197 6.59 13.50 19.70
CA ASP A 197 7.08 14.30 18.57
C ASP A 197 6.61 13.82 17.19
N VAL A 198 5.47 13.12 17.13
CA VAL A 198 4.85 12.70 15.86
C VAL A 198 4.03 13.85 15.29
N SER A 199 4.29 14.20 14.03
CA SER A 199 3.46 15.15 13.28
C SER A 199 2.11 14.51 12.96
N VAL A 200 1.03 15.07 13.50
CA VAL A 200 -0.32 14.56 13.25
C VAL A 200 -1.12 15.57 12.44
N ARG A 201 -1.61 15.12 11.28
CA ARG A 201 -2.48 15.91 10.40
C ARG A 201 -3.84 15.24 10.30
N VAL A 202 -4.89 16.04 10.46
CA VAL A 202 -6.25 15.64 10.12
C VAL A 202 -6.62 16.46 8.89
N SER A 203 -7.02 15.78 7.82
CA SER A 203 -7.37 16.45 6.57
C SER A 203 -8.59 15.81 5.96
N ASN A 204 -9.46 16.65 5.40
CA ASN A 204 -10.58 16.18 4.60
C ASN A 204 -10.05 15.49 3.37
N TRP A 205 -10.56 14.29 3.16
CA TRP A 205 -10.17 13.51 2.00
C TRP A 205 -10.61 14.24 0.73
N SER A 206 -9.65 14.49 -0.15
CA SER A 206 -9.91 14.78 -1.54
C SER A 206 -9.52 13.51 -2.31
N PRO A 207 -10.45 12.89 -3.06
CA PRO A 207 -10.07 11.79 -3.92
C PRO A 207 -8.94 12.24 -4.85
N PRO A 208 -7.87 11.45 -5.03
CA PRO A 208 -6.90 11.70 -6.09
C PRO A 208 -7.54 11.59 -7.49
N PHE A 209 -8.78 11.08 -7.57
CA PHE A 209 -9.50 10.88 -8.82
C PHE A 209 -10.90 11.47 -8.69
N ARG A 210 -11.11 12.69 -9.24
CA ARG A 210 -12.45 13.14 -9.57
C ARG A 210 -13.01 12.16 -10.60
N THR A 211 -14.09 11.47 -10.25
CA THR A 211 -14.95 10.78 -11.22
C THR A 211 -15.34 11.82 -12.28
N ILE A 212 -14.91 11.59 -13.52
CA ILE A 212 -15.48 12.27 -14.70
C ILE A 212 -16.50 11.30 -15.29
#